data_AF-A0A3D1IT49-F1
#
_entry.id   AF-A0A3D1IT49-F1
#
_cell.length_a   1.000
_cell.length_b   1.000
_cell.length_c   1.000
_cell.angle_alpha   90.00
_cell.angle_beta   90.00
_cell.angle_gamma   90.00
#
_symmetry.space_group_name_H-M   'P 1'
#
loop_
_entity.id
_entity.type
_entity.pdbx_description
1 polymer ?
#
loop_
_entity_poly.entity_id
_entity_poly.type
_entity_poly.pdbx_seq_one_letter_code
_entity_poly.pdbx_strand_id
1 'polypeptide(L)'
;MKYLAFLPMTVLLLSMACSNDTDPDDHGSGNPATAPVDYLGAINQGKNKAMVDTALLQVNNALGQYQATNFKPAPSPQQLIDDGLLTTLPQIPDGAQWQYDPQTSKASVVPK
;
A
#
# COMPACT_ATOMS: atom_id res chain seq x y z
N MET A 1 -37.90 -10.23 -45.34
CA MET A 1 -36.62 -10.66 -45.96
C MET A 1 -35.76 -9.44 -46.28
N LYS A 2 -34.72 -9.17 -45.50
CA LYS A 2 -33.49 -8.54 -45.99
C LYS A 2 -32.38 -8.76 -44.96
N TYR A 3 -31.41 -9.59 -45.32
CA TYR A 3 -30.16 -9.80 -44.59
C TYR A 3 -29.24 -8.60 -44.85
N LEU A 4 -28.60 -8.05 -43.82
CA LEU A 4 -27.39 -7.20 -43.87
C LEU A 4 -27.12 -6.72 -42.42
N ALA A 5 -25.97 -6.85 -41.77
CA ALA A 5 -24.68 -7.39 -42.11
C ALA A 5 -24.04 -7.85 -40.78
N PHE A 6 -23.60 -9.10 -40.73
CA PHE A 6 -22.63 -9.58 -39.74
C PHE A 6 -21.27 -9.02 -40.18
N LEU A 7 -20.72 -8.06 -39.45
CA LEU A 7 -19.36 -7.57 -39.68
C LEU A 7 -18.45 -8.17 -38.59
N PRO A 8 -17.53 -9.09 -38.92
CA PRO A 8 -16.60 -9.67 -37.96
C PRO A 8 -15.47 -8.66 -37.75
N MET A 9 -15.52 -7.88 -36.67
CA MET A 9 -14.39 -7.04 -36.26
C MET A 9 -13.37 -7.92 -35.53
N THR A 10 -12.53 -8.51 -36.36
CA THR A 10 -11.26 -9.17 -36.08
C THR A 10 -10.48 -8.50 -34.95
N VAL A 11 -10.25 -9.28 -33.90
CA VAL A 11 -8.99 -9.45 -33.17
C VAL A 11 -7.85 -8.54 -33.65
N LEU A 12 -7.58 -7.49 -32.88
CA LEU A 12 -6.31 -6.78 -32.89
C LEU A 12 -5.76 -6.72 -31.45
N LEU A 13 -5.47 -7.91 -30.91
CA LEU A 13 -4.72 -8.11 -29.67
C LEU A 13 -3.31 -8.56 -30.06
N LEU A 14 -2.41 -7.63 -30.43
CA LEU A 14 -0.96 -7.87 -30.40
C LEU A 14 -0.13 -6.60 -30.62
N SER A 15 0.00 -5.75 -29.59
CA SER A 15 1.18 -4.86 -29.43
C SER A 15 1.12 -4.04 -28.13
N MET A 16 1.21 -4.72 -27.00
CA MET A 16 1.89 -4.12 -25.84
C MET A 16 3.13 -4.95 -25.58
N ALA A 17 4.23 -4.51 -26.20
CA ALA A 17 5.56 -4.91 -25.79
C ALA A 17 5.74 -4.48 -24.34
N CYS A 18 5.84 -5.44 -23.43
CA CYS A 18 6.36 -5.24 -22.10
C CYS A 18 7.83 -4.82 -22.22
N SER A 19 8.10 -3.52 -22.30
CA SER A 19 9.39 -2.99 -21.84
C SER A 19 9.30 -2.93 -20.32
N ASN A 20 9.55 -4.07 -19.70
CA ASN A 20 9.78 -4.15 -18.26
C ASN A 20 11.28 -3.95 -18.07
N ASP A 21 11.73 -2.70 -18.03
CA ASP A 21 12.98 -2.34 -17.35
C ASP A 21 12.74 -2.56 -15.85
N THR A 22 12.75 -3.82 -15.45
CA THR A 22 13.07 -4.19 -14.07
C THR A 22 14.57 -3.95 -13.94
N ASP A 23 14.92 -2.76 -13.45
CA ASP A 23 16.15 -2.60 -12.69
C ASP A 23 16.16 -3.75 -11.68
N PRO A 24 17.14 -4.67 -11.73
CA PRO A 24 17.21 -5.72 -10.73
C PRO A 24 17.34 -5.01 -9.38
N ASP A 25 16.34 -5.18 -8.50
CA ASP A 25 16.48 -4.84 -7.10
C ASP A 25 17.86 -5.35 -6.66
N ASP A 26 18.71 -4.42 -6.21
CA ASP A 26 20.05 -4.69 -5.68
C ASP A 26 19.93 -5.45 -4.35
N HIS A 27 19.43 -6.68 -4.44
CA HIS A 27 19.63 -7.71 -3.44
C HIS A 27 21.04 -8.21 -3.64
N GLY A 28 21.97 -7.38 -3.15
CA GLY A 28 23.39 -7.42 -3.42
C GLY A 28 24.01 -8.81 -3.39
N SER A 29 25.11 -8.92 -4.10
CA SER A 29 26.15 -9.94 -3.95
C SER A 29 26.36 -10.28 -2.46
N GLY A 30 25.61 -11.24 -1.93
CA GLY A 30 25.60 -11.56 -0.51
C GLY A 30 26.94 -12.18 -0.12
N ASN A 31 27.62 -11.60 0.86
CA ASN A 31 28.88 -12.15 1.37
C ASN A 31 28.56 -13.41 2.18
N PRO A 32 29.08 -14.60 1.82
CA PRO A 32 28.82 -15.84 2.56
C PRO A 32 29.20 -15.74 4.04
N ALA A 33 30.17 -14.88 4.38
CA ALA A 33 30.58 -14.65 5.76
C ALA A 33 29.52 -13.88 6.58
N THR A 34 28.66 -13.09 5.95
CA THR A 34 27.57 -12.34 6.60
C THR A 34 26.20 -12.97 6.38
N ALA A 35 26.09 -14.01 5.55
CA ALA A 35 24.81 -14.65 5.20
C ALA A 35 23.89 -14.98 6.40
N PRO A 36 24.38 -15.48 7.56
CA PRO A 36 23.51 -15.72 8.71
C PRO A 36 22.92 -14.44 9.32
N VAL A 37 23.70 -13.35 9.40
CA VAL A 37 23.21 -12.08 9.96
C VAL A 37 22.32 -11.36 8.96
N ASP A 38 22.63 -11.46 7.67
CA ASP A 38 21.84 -10.87 6.59
C ASP A 38 20.44 -11.50 6.55
N TYR A 39 20.34 -12.82 6.72
CA TYR A 39 19.05 -13.52 6.78
C TYR A 39 18.19 -13.03 7.94
N LEU A 40 18.76 -12.91 9.15
CA LEU A 40 18.04 -12.39 10.32
C LEU A 40 17.59 -10.94 10.11
N GLY A 41 18.44 -10.13 9.48
CA GLY A 41 18.12 -8.76 9.09
C GLY A 41 16.91 -8.70 8.14
N ALA A 42 16.91 -9.54 7.10
CA ALA A 42 15.82 -9.61 6.12
C ALA A 42 14.48 -10.03 6.77
N ILE A 43 14.50 -11.00 7.69
CA ILE A 43 13.28 -11.38 8.43
C ILE A 43 12.73 -10.20 9.22
N ASN A 44 13.59 -9.48 9.94
CA ASN A 44 13.16 -8.35 10.76
C ASN A 44 12.60 -7.22 9.90
N GLN A 45 13.24 -6.92 8.77
CA GLN A 45 12.73 -5.96 7.78
C GLN A 45 11.38 -6.38 7.22
N GLY A 46 11.21 -7.65 6.84
CA GLY A 46 9.94 -8.18 6.34
C GLY A 46 8.81 -8.09 7.37
N LYS A 47 9.10 -8.44 8.64
CA LYS A 47 8.16 -8.29 9.74
C LYS A 47 7.72 -6.83 9.92
N ASN A 48 8.69 -5.91 9.97
CA ASN A 48 8.40 -4.49 10.14
C ASN A 48 7.57 -3.93 8.98
N LYS A 49 7.90 -4.33 7.74
CA LYS A 49 7.12 -3.96 6.56
C LYS A 49 5.68 -4.47 6.65
N ALA A 50 5.47 -5.75 6.99
CA ALA A 50 4.13 -6.32 7.12
C ALA A 50 3.31 -5.63 8.22
N MET A 51 3.94 -5.27 9.34
CA MET A 51 3.29 -4.48 10.40
C MET A 51 2.83 -3.12 9.86
N VAL A 52 3.70 -2.38 9.16
CA VAL A 52 3.37 -1.07 8.58
C VAL A 52 2.27 -1.19 7.53
N ASP A 53 2.37 -2.12 6.58
CA ASP A 53 1.39 -2.31 5.52
C ASP A 53 0.00 -2.61 6.09
N THR A 54 -0.06 -3.49 7.09
CA THR A 54 -1.31 -3.84 7.78
C THR A 54 -1.90 -2.65 8.52
N ALA A 55 -1.06 -1.90 9.24
CA ALA A 55 -1.47 -0.70 9.96
C ALA A 55 -2.02 0.37 9.00
N LEU A 56 -1.31 0.64 7.91
CA LEU A 56 -1.72 1.60 6.88
C LEU A 56 -3.04 1.19 6.23
N LEU A 57 -3.23 -0.09 5.93
CA LEU A 57 -4.48 -0.58 5.37
C LEU A 57 -5.65 -0.31 6.31
N GLN A 58 -5.51 -0.63 7.60
CA GLN A 58 -6.57 -0.41 8.59
C GLN A 58 -6.91 1.08 8.72
N VAL A 59 -5.90 1.94 8.91
CA VAL A 59 -6.11 3.38 9.12
C VAL A 59 -6.66 4.05 7.87
N ASN A 60 -6.11 3.77 6.69
CA ASN A 60 -6.59 4.41 5.46
C ASN A 60 -8.00 3.92 5.05
N ASN A 61 -8.37 2.67 5.36
CA ASN A 61 -9.74 2.22 5.18
C ASN A 61 -10.71 2.94 6.12
N ALA A 62 -10.32 3.17 7.39
CA ALA A 62 -11.13 3.95 8.33
C ALA A 62 -11.25 5.42 7.90
N LEU A 63 -10.16 6.04 7.43
CA LEU A 63 -10.18 7.39 6.85
C LEU A 63 -11.13 7.49 5.65
N GLY A 64 -11.07 6.50 4.74
CA GLY A 64 -11.97 6.43 3.59
C GLY A 64 -13.44 6.29 3.99
N GLN A 65 -13.73 5.46 4.99
CA GLN A 65 -15.08 5.32 5.55
C GLN A 65 -15.59 6.61 6.18
N TYR A 66 -14.76 7.27 7.00
CA TYR A 66 -15.09 8.57 7.58
C TYR A 66 -15.41 9.59 6.48
N GLN A 67 -14.56 9.69 5.46
CA GLN A 67 -14.74 10.65 4.38
C GLN A 67 -16.00 10.38 3.56
N ALA A 68 -16.29 9.11 3.27
CA ALA A 68 -17.50 8.72 2.55
C ALA A 68 -18.78 9.03 3.35
N THR A 69 -18.73 8.88 4.68
CA THR A 69 -19.89 9.10 5.55
C THR A 69 -20.14 10.58 5.84
N ASN A 70 -19.06 11.34 6.08
CA ASN A 70 -19.13 12.74 6.50
C ASN A 70 -19.00 13.74 5.34
N PHE A 71 -18.75 13.26 4.12
CA PHE A 71 -18.46 14.07 2.93
C PHE A 71 -17.31 15.08 3.12
N LYS A 72 -16.42 14.83 4.08
CA LYS A 72 -15.26 15.66 4.42
C LYS A 72 -14.12 14.79 4.98
N PRO A 73 -12.85 15.17 4.78
CA PRO A 73 -11.71 14.44 5.35
C PRO A 73 -11.74 14.45 6.88
N ALA A 74 -11.12 13.44 7.50
CA ALA A 74 -10.99 13.41 8.96
C ALA A 74 -10.06 14.55 9.42
N PRO A 75 -10.36 15.24 10.52
CA PRO A 75 -9.45 16.27 11.04
C PRO A 75 -8.17 15.66 11.60
N SER A 76 -8.24 14.43 12.11
CA SER A 76 -7.11 13.69 12.66
C SER A 76 -7.41 12.18 12.68
N PRO A 77 -6.38 11.32 12.82
CA PRO A 77 -6.59 9.89 13.07
C PRO A 77 -7.33 9.61 14.39
N GLN A 78 -7.25 10.51 15.38
CA GLN A 78 -7.97 10.38 16.64
C GLN A 78 -9.49 10.40 16.43
N GLN A 79 -9.97 11.19 15.47
CA GLN A 79 -11.40 11.23 15.13
C GLN A 79 -11.94 9.85 14.72
N LEU A 80 -11.10 9.01 14.11
CA LEU A 80 -11.50 7.65 13.73
C LEU A 80 -11.74 6.76 14.95
N ILE A 81 -11.03 7.03 16.04
CA ILE A 81 -11.23 6.33 17.31
C ILE A 81 -12.51 6.84 17.97
N ASP A 82 -12.68 8.16 17.99
CA ASP A 82 -13.85 8.80 18.61
C ASP A 82 -15.16 8.41 17.92
N ASP A 83 -15.12 8.22 16.59
CA ASP A 83 -16.25 7.76 15.76
C ASP A 83 -16.43 6.23 15.79
N GLY A 84 -15.54 5.49 16.48
CA GLY A 84 -15.59 4.03 16.57
C GLY A 84 -15.19 3.29 15.30
N LEU A 85 -14.61 3.98 14.31
CA LEU A 85 -14.06 3.37 13.09
C LEU A 85 -12.74 2.64 13.37
N LEU A 86 -12.05 3.01 14.46
CA LEU A 86 -10.90 2.30 15.02
C LEU A 86 -11.09 2.14 16.53
N THR A 87 -10.64 1.02 17.10
CA THR A 87 -10.58 0.89 18.58
C THR A 87 -9.37 1.64 19.14
N THR A 88 -8.27 1.61 18.42
CA THR A 88 -7.03 2.33 18.73
C THR A 88 -6.21 2.48 17.45
N LEU A 89 -5.19 3.32 17.48
CA LEU A 89 -4.26 3.41 16.37
C LEU A 89 -3.37 2.15 16.34
N PRO A 90 -3.24 1.47 15.20
CA PRO A 90 -2.41 0.28 15.11
C PRO A 90 -0.96 0.55 15.50
N GLN A 91 -0.32 -0.45 16.11
CA GLN A 91 1.09 -0.38 16.45
C GLN A 91 1.95 -0.35 15.19
N ILE A 92 3.02 0.43 15.25
CA ILE A 92 4.06 0.52 14.23
C ILE A 92 5.41 0.13 14.85
N PRO A 93 6.40 -0.29 14.04
CA PRO A 93 7.72 -0.65 14.54
C PRO A 93 8.42 0.49 15.30
N ASP A 94 9.33 0.13 16.21
CA ASP A 94 10.16 1.11 16.91
C ASP A 94 10.97 1.95 15.91
N GLY A 95 11.15 3.24 16.23
CA GLY A 95 11.84 4.17 15.33
C GLY A 95 11.01 4.63 14.13
N ALA A 96 9.72 4.30 14.07
CA ALA A 96 8.77 4.86 13.12
C ALA A 96 7.74 5.77 13.82
N GLN A 97 7.12 6.66 13.05
CA GLN A 97 6.05 7.54 13.49
C GLN A 97 4.95 7.66 12.45
N TRP A 98 3.73 7.90 12.91
CA TRP A 98 2.59 8.21 12.06
C TRP A 98 2.72 9.62 11.51
N GLN A 99 2.43 9.78 10.22
CA GLN A 99 2.24 11.06 9.57
C GLN A 99 0.84 11.06 8.93
N TYR A 100 0.16 12.20 9.05
CA TYR A 100 -1.19 12.36 8.54
C TYR A 100 -1.30 13.62 7.70
N ASP A 101 -1.90 13.49 6.53
CA ASP A 101 -2.25 14.61 5.66
C ASP A 101 -3.77 14.87 5.70
N PRO A 102 -4.22 15.96 6.33
CA PRO A 102 -5.63 16.31 6.42
C PRO A 102 -6.23 16.79 5.09
N GLN A 103 -5.42 17.20 4.11
CA GLN A 103 -5.92 17.62 2.80
C GLN A 103 -6.34 16.41 1.96
N THR A 104 -5.54 15.35 2.00
CA THR A 104 -5.77 14.13 1.21
C THR A 104 -6.48 13.02 1.99
N SER A 105 -6.66 13.19 3.31
CA SER A 105 -7.20 12.17 4.21
C SER A 105 -6.42 10.86 4.16
N LYS A 106 -5.09 10.96 4.10
CA LYS A 106 -4.18 9.81 4.02
C LYS A 106 -3.22 9.77 5.20
N ALA A 107 -2.99 8.57 5.71
CA ALA A 107 -1.96 8.27 6.68
C ALA A 107 -0.76 7.58 6.01
N SER A 108 0.43 7.93 6.48
CA SER A 108 1.70 7.31 6.15
C SER A 108 2.47 6.97 7.43
N VAL A 109 3.46 6.09 7.31
CA VAL A 109 4.41 5.79 8.39
C VAL A 109 5.80 6.17 7.89
N VAL A 110 6.49 7.00 8.64
CA VAL A 110 7.83 7.51 8.30
C VAL A 110 8.80 7.18 9.43
N PRO A 111 10.11 7.09 9.15
CA PRO A 111 11.11 7.03 10.21
C PRO A 111 10.98 8.22 11.18
N LYS A 112 11.29 7.98 12.44
CA LYS A 112 11.27 8.99 13.50
C LYS A 112 12.42 9.99 13.34
#